data_AF-A0A1J0GH15-F1
#
_entry.id   AF-A0A1J0GH15-F1
#
_cell.length_a   1.000
_cell.length_b   1.000
_cell.length_c   1.000
_cell.angle_alpha   90.00
_cell.angle_beta   90.00
_cell.angle_gamma   90.00
#
_symmetry.space_group_name_H-M   'P 1'
#
loop_
_entity.id
_entity.type
_entity.pdbx_description
1 polymer ?
#
loop_
_entity_poly.entity_id
_entity_poly.type
_entity_poly.pdbx_seq_one_letter_code
_entity_poly.pdbx_strand_id
1 'polypeptide(L)' 'MLNGAKIRELRLNKSLTSKDISTLSKNLSVHVSQTYLEELERGSKKNPSFNIIETIATILCVNIDELRMI' A
#
# COMPACT_ATOMS: atom_id res chain seq x y z
N MET A 1 2.82 -11.19 8.12
CA MET A 1 2.14 -11.10 6.80
C MET A 1 1.57 -9.69 6.64
N LEU A 2 1.46 -9.16 5.42
CA LEU A 2 0.91 -7.81 5.18
C LEU A 2 -0.62 -7.80 5.40
N ASN A 3 -1.14 -6.75 6.03
CA ASN A 3 -2.56 -6.54 6.25
C ASN A 3 -3.15 -5.61 5.17
N GLY A 4 -3.69 -6.20 4.11
CA GLY A 4 -4.31 -5.46 3.01
C GLY A 4 -5.48 -4.56 3.45
N ALA A 5 -6.32 -5.04 4.37
CA ALA A 5 -7.45 -4.27 4.88
C ALA A 5 -6.97 -3.02 5.65
N LYS A 6 -5.87 -3.14 6.42
CA LYS A 6 -5.28 -2.00 7.13
C LYS A 6 -4.72 -0.94 6.18
N ILE A 7 -4.09 -1.36 5.07
CA ILE A 7 -3.64 -0.44 4.02
C ILE A 7 -4.82 0.37 3.47
N ARG A 8 -5.94 -0.31 3.16
CA ARG A 8 -7.16 0.34 2.68
C ARG A 8 -7.70 1.35 3.68
N GLU A 9 -7.78 0.98 4.95
CA GLU A 9 -8.24 1.84 6.04
C GLU A 9 -7.38 3.11 6.14
N LEU A 10 -6.05 2.96 6.24
CA LEU A 10 -5.12 4.07 6.34
C LEU A 10 -5.18 5.00 5.13
N ARG A 11 -5.31 4.43 3.92
CA ARG A 11 -5.47 5.18 2.68
C ARG A 11 -6.74 6.03 2.69
N LEU A 12 -7.88 5.43 3.07
CA LEU A 12 -9.17 6.13 3.13
C LEU A 12 -9.19 7.20 4.24
N ASN A 13 -8.55 6.95 5.38
CA ASN A 13 -8.40 7.95 6.45
C ASN A 13 -7.62 9.20 5.99
N LYS A 14 -6.78 9.06 4.95
CA LYS A 14 -6.03 10.16 4.32
C LYS A 14 -6.75 10.75 3.09
N SER A 15 -8.00 10.34 2.84
CA SER A 15 -8.78 10.74 1.66
C SER A 15 -8.09 10.43 0.32
N LEU A 16 -7.24 9.40 0.29
CA LEU A 16 -6.53 8.98 -0.93
C LEU A 16 -7.32 7.88 -1.63
N THR A 17 -7.35 7.93 -2.95
CA THR A 17 -7.85 6.83 -3.81
C THR A 17 -6.73 5.84 -4.13
N SER A 18 -7.07 4.65 -4.60
CA SER A 18 -6.06 3.69 -5.11
C SER A 18 -5.27 4.26 -6.30
N LYS A 19 -5.90 5.11 -7.10
CA LYS A 19 -5.28 5.85 -8.20
C LYS A 19 -4.27 6.90 -7.70
N ASP A 20 -4.54 7.54 -6.57
CA ASP A 20 -3.61 8.51 -5.98
C ASP A 20 -2.33 7.83 -5.51
N ILE A 21 -2.43 6.70 -4.81
CA ILE A 21 -1.25 5.90 -4.43
C ILE A 21 -0.47 5.49 -5.67
N SER A 22 -1.15 5.03 -6.72
CA SER A 22 -0.47 4.64 -7.96
C SER A 22 0.26 5.82 -8.62
N THR A 23 -0.35 7.00 -8.60
CA THR A 23 0.26 8.22 -9.15
C THR A 23 1.47 8.66 -8.32
N LEU A 24 1.34 8.69 -7.00
CA LEU A 24 2.40 9.10 -6.07
C LEU A 24 3.59 8.12 -6.10
N SER A 25 3.35 6.82 -6.28
CA SER A 25 4.41 5.81 -6.34
C SER A 25 5.34 5.91 -7.55
N LYS A 26 4.95 6.64 -8.61
CA LYS A 26 5.79 6.78 -9.82
C LYS A 26 7.14 7.44 -9.56
N ASN A 27 7.25 8.25 -8.51
CA ASN A 27 8.46 8.97 -8.13
C ASN A 27 9.22 8.30 -6.97
N LEU A 28 8.86 7.06 -6.63
CA LEU A 28 9.46 6.30 -5.52
C LEU A 28 10.22 5.06 -6.04
N SER A 29 10.82 4.32 -5.11
CA SER A 29 11.66 3.14 -5.39
C SER A 29 11.01 2.12 -6.32
N VAL A 30 9.70 1.91 -6.21
CA VAL A 30 8.95 1.04 -7.12
C VAL A 30 7.57 1.61 -7.42
N HIS A 31 7.13 1.48 -8.67
CA HIS A 31 5.76 1.84 -9.05
C HIS A 31 4.78 0.78 -8.54
N VAL A 32 3.69 1.23 -7.91
CA VAL A 32 2.57 0.38 -7.48
C VAL A 32 1.38 0.69 -8.38
N SER A 33 0.94 -0.27 -9.19
CA SER A 33 -0.25 -0.05 -10.03
C SER A 33 -1.53 -0.02 -9.19
N GLN A 34 -2.54 0.72 -9.66
CA GLN A 34 -3.85 0.78 -9.01
C GLN A 34 -4.44 -0.61 -8.79
N THR A 35 -4.46 -1.45 -9.83
CA THR A 35 -4.99 -2.82 -9.77
C THR A 35 -4.24 -3.66 -8.74
N TYR A 36 -2.91 -3.58 -8.73
CA TYR A 36 -2.09 -4.34 -7.79
C TYR A 36 -2.36 -3.94 -6.34
N LEU A 37 -2.49 -2.64 -6.06
CA LEU A 37 -2.87 -2.15 -4.73
C LEU A 37 -4.25 -2.67 -4.33
N GLU A 38 -5.23 -2.63 -5.22
CA GLU A 38 -6.59 -3.11 -4.92
C GLU A 38 -6.63 -4.63 -4.68
N GLU A 39 -5.82 -5.41 -5.38
CA GLU A 39 -5.65 -6.84 -5.11
C GLU A 39 -4.98 -7.12 -3.77
N LEU A 40 -3.98 -6.29 -3.38
CA LEU A 40 -3.39 -6.35 -2.04
C LEU A 40 -4.42 -6.03 -0.97
N GLU A 41 -5.19 -4.94 -1.14
CA GLU A 41 -6.21 -4.50 -0.18
C GLU A 41 -7.33 -5.54 0.01
N ARG A 42 -7.71 -6.23 -1.07
CA ARG A 42 -8.69 -7.34 -1.03
C ARG A 42 -8.11 -8.64 -0.46
N GLY A 43 -6.78 -8.75 -0.36
CA GLY A 43 -6.09 -9.96 0.08
C GLY A 43 -5.96 -11.05 -0.99
N SER A 44 -6.32 -10.76 -2.25
CA SER A 44 -6.12 -11.68 -3.37
C SER A 44 -4.66 -11.74 -3.79
N LYS A 45 -3.92 -10.63 -3.64
CA LYS A 45 -2.46 -10.60 -3.75
C LYS A 45 -1.83 -10.71 -2.37
N LYS A 46 -0.86 -11.61 -2.23
CA LYS A 46 -0.13 -11.87 -0.98
C LYS A 46 1.36 -11.72 -1.20
N ASN A 47 2.09 -11.49 -0.10
CA ASN A 47 3.56 -11.45 -0.07
C ASN A 47 4.19 -10.51 -1.13
N PRO A 48 3.84 -9.21 -1.14
CA PRO A 48 4.57 -8.25 -1.96
C PRO A 48 6.04 -8.17 -1.53
N SER A 49 6.90 -7.70 -2.45
CA SER A 49 8.30 -7.44 -2.12
C SER A 49 8.43 -6.34 -1.07
N PHE A 50 9.56 -6.30 -0.38
CA PHE A 50 9.83 -5.28 0.63
C PHE A 50 9.68 -3.85 0.07
N ASN A 51 10.23 -3.58 -1.12
CA ASN A 51 10.17 -2.26 -1.75
C ASN A 51 8.74 -1.77 -2.01
N ILE A 52 7.81 -2.69 -2.32
CA ILE A 52 6.38 -2.35 -2.47
C ILE A 52 5.80 -1.92 -1.12
N ILE A 53 6.12 -2.66 -0.05
CA ILE A 53 5.64 -2.35 1.31
C ILE A 53 6.20 -0.99 1.76
N GLU A 54 7.49 -0.76 1.56
CA GLU A 54 8.18 0.50 1.88
C GLU A 54 7.57 1.68 1.10
N THR A 55 7.30 1.49 -0.20
CA THR A 55 6.65 2.52 -1.03
C THR A 55 5.26 2.87 -0.50
N ILE A 56 4.44 1.87 -0.18
CA ILE A 56 3.09 2.08 0.38
C ILE A 56 3.17 2.79 1.74
N ALA A 57 4.06 2.36 2.62
CA ALA A 57 4.27 2.97 3.94
C ALA A 57 4.72 4.44 3.82
N THR A 58 5.62 4.72 2.86
CA THR A 58 6.10 6.08 2.56
C THR A 58 4.96 7.00 2.13
N ILE A 59 4.13 6.57 1.17
CA ILE A 59 3.00 7.39 0.68
C ILE A 59 1.95 7.60 1.78
N LEU A 60 1.72 6.57 2.59
CA LEU A 60 0.78 6.64 3.71
C LEU A 60 1.38 7.34 4.93
N CYS A 61 2.67 7.72 4.94
CA CYS A 61 3.38 8.30 6.08
C CYS A 61 3.13 7.52 7.39
N VAL A 62 3.37 6.21 7.36
CA VAL A 62 3.24 5.29 8.50
C VAL A 62 4.48 4.42 8.61
N ASN A 63 4.70 3.81 9.77
CA ASN A 63 5.76 2.81 9.91
C ASN A 63 5.35 1.53 9.15
N ILE A 64 6.34 0.85 8.53
CA ILE A 64 6.14 -0.44 7.86
C ILE A 64 5.48 -1.48 8.78
N ASP A 65 5.79 -1.44 10.08
CA ASP A 65 5.21 -2.36 11.06
C ASP A 65 3.70 -2.16 11.25
N GLU A 66 3.16 -0.96 10.99
CA GLU A 66 1.71 -0.70 11.02
C GLU A 66 0.96 -1.40 9.87
N LEU A 67 1.68 -1.78 8.81
CA LEU A 67 1.09 -2.49 7.67
C LEU A 67 1.09 -4.01 7.87
N ARG A 68 1.69 -4.52 8.94
CA ARG A 68 1.82 -5.96 9.22
C ARG A 68 0.68 -6.43 10.12
N MET A 69 0.31 -7.70 9.95
CA MET A 69 -0.45 -8.42 10.98
C MET A 69 0.52 -8.79 12.10
N ILE A 70 0.19 -8.37 13.32
CA ILE A 70 0.84 -8.79 14.58
C ILE A 70 0.36 -10.20 14.92
#